data_AF-A0A258BN95-F1
#
_entry.id   AF-A0A258BN95-F1
#
_cell.length_a   1.000
_cell.length_b   1.000
_cell.length_c   1.000
_cell.angle_alpha   90.00
_cell.angle_beta   90.00
_cell.angle_gamma   90.00
#
_symmetry.space_group_name_H-M   'P 1'
#
loop_
_entity.id
_entity.type
_entity.pdbx_description
1 polymer ?
#
loop_
_entity_poly.entity_id
_entity_poly.type
_entity_poly.pdbx_seq_one_letter_code
_entity_poly.pdbx_strand_id
1 'polypeptide(L)'
;MTIQVRGRRRIWPFVVGGVIILVGTCLIAWTVWPRDELSTPAPDVSTPAPSPVAVTSDVLFLGNTFWGRYTHEYAMKSPLGHAYPFSRLHELQRDDYDAWISGLECPMKASVHMTAAEQEENLQFNCSPDFLPEAKKWFTAFSLANNHTDNQGVDGFEETKEHLDEQGIQYFGHYDPN
;
A
#
# COMPACT_ATOMS: atom_id res chain seq x y z
N MET A 1 -60.98 -67.17 -51.97
CA MET A 1 -60.62 -67.74 -50.66
C MET A 1 -60.52 -66.59 -49.67
N THR A 2 -61.53 -66.41 -48.84
CA THR A 2 -61.68 -65.29 -47.91
C THR A 2 -61.14 -65.72 -46.54
N ILE A 3 -60.23 -64.95 -45.94
CA ILE A 3 -59.83 -65.14 -44.54
C ILE A 3 -60.02 -63.80 -43.81
N GLN A 4 -60.97 -63.78 -42.88
CA GLN A 4 -61.15 -62.72 -41.90
C GLN A 4 -60.04 -62.77 -40.85
N VAL A 5 -59.47 -61.62 -40.50
CA VAL A 5 -58.62 -61.44 -39.32
C VAL A 5 -59.37 -60.62 -38.26
N ARG A 6 -59.35 -61.17 -37.04
CA ARG A 6 -59.98 -60.69 -35.80
C ARG A 6 -59.58 -59.27 -35.40
N GLY A 7 -60.54 -58.59 -34.75
CA GLY A 7 -60.49 -57.20 -34.32
C GLY A 7 -59.37 -56.82 -33.35
N ARG A 8 -58.79 -55.65 -33.61
CA ARG A 8 -57.81 -54.96 -32.76
C ARG A 8 -58.57 -53.96 -31.88
N ARG A 9 -58.42 -54.06 -30.55
CA ARG A 9 -59.08 -53.18 -29.56
C ARG A 9 -58.74 -51.70 -29.84
N ARG A 10 -59.75 -50.83 -29.76
CA ARG A 10 -59.69 -49.37 -29.97
C ARG A 10 -58.87 -48.70 -28.84
N ILE A 11 -57.57 -48.50 -29.05
CA ILE A 11 -56.69 -47.69 -28.16
C ILE A 11 -56.49 -46.26 -28.74
N TRP A 12 -57.02 -46.00 -29.94
CA TRP A 12 -56.81 -44.78 -30.70
C TRP A 12 -57.28 -43.45 -30.07
N PRO A 13 -58.43 -43.34 -29.36
CA PRO A 13 -58.88 -42.03 -28.89
C PRO A 13 -58.00 -41.47 -27.77
N PHE A 14 -57.39 -42.32 -26.95
CA PHE A 14 -56.52 -41.88 -25.86
C PHE A 14 -55.13 -41.43 -26.33
N VAL A 15 -54.58 -42.08 -27.37
CA VAL A 15 -53.30 -41.68 -27.96
C VAL A 15 -53.45 -40.35 -28.70
N VAL A 16 -54.52 -40.17 -29.46
CA VAL A 16 -54.79 -38.91 -30.19
C VAL A 16 -55.06 -37.76 -29.22
N GLY A 17 -55.85 -37.99 -28.16
CA GLY A 17 -56.09 -36.99 -27.11
C GLY A 17 -54.81 -36.57 -26.39
N GLY A 18 -53.94 -37.52 -26.05
CA GLY A 18 -52.66 -37.23 -25.39
C GLY A 18 -51.71 -36.40 -26.26
N VAL A 19 -51.64 -36.69 -27.57
CA VAL A 19 -50.79 -35.93 -28.50
C VAL A 19 -51.30 -34.50 -28.70
N ILE A 20 -52.61 -34.30 -28.79
CA ILE A 20 -53.20 -32.95 -28.94
C ILE A 20 -52.91 -32.08 -27.71
N ILE A 21 -53.00 -32.64 -26.51
CA ILE A 21 -52.67 -31.93 -25.26
C ILE A 21 -51.19 -31.55 -25.24
N LEU A 22 -50.29 -32.48 -25.59
CA LEU A 22 -48.85 -32.23 -25.62
C LEU A 22 -48.46 -31.12 -26.62
N VAL A 23 -49.04 -31.16 -27.81
CA VAL A 23 -48.80 -30.12 -28.83
C VAL A 23 -49.36 -28.77 -28.37
N GLY A 24 -50.55 -28.76 -27.77
CA GLY A 24 -51.16 -27.56 -27.19
C GLY A 24 -50.31 -26.95 -26.08
N THR A 25 -49.79 -27.77 -25.16
CA THR A 25 -48.94 -27.27 -24.06
C THR A 25 -47.58 -26.78 -24.56
N CYS A 26 -46.99 -27.42 -25.56
CA CYS A 26 -45.74 -26.95 -26.16
C CYS A 26 -45.92 -25.62 -26.91
N LEU A 27 -47.06 -25.44 -27.60
CA LEU A 27 -47.37 -24.19 -28.28
C LEU A 27 -47.61 -23.04 -27.30
N ILE A 28 -48.34 -23.29 -26.20
CA ILE A 28 -48.54 -22.30 -25.14
C ILE A 28 -47.21 -21.98 -24.45
N ALA A 29 -46.39 -22.98 -24.16
CA ALA A 29 -45.05 -22.75 -23.60
C ALA A 29 -44.21 -21.89 -24.55
N TRP A 30 -44.28 -22.10 -25.87
CA TRP A 30 -43.53 -21.32 -26.83
C TRP A 30 -44.02 -19.87 -27.00
N THR A 31 -45.32 -19.62 -26.84
CA THR A 31 -45.88 -18.26 -26.92
C THR A 31 -45.72 -17.46 -25.64
N VAL A 32 -45.63 -18.13 -24.49
CA VAL A 32 -45.51 -17.50 -23.17
C VAL A 32 -44.06 -17.47 -22.67
N TRP A 33 -43.13 -18.17 -23.34
CA TRP A 33 -41.71 -18.10 -23.01
C TRP A 33 -41.18 -16.68 -23.24
N PRO A 34 -40.67 -15.99 -22.21
CA PRO A 34 -40.07 -14.68 -22.37
C PRO A 34 -38.91 -14.78 -23.35
N ARG A 35 -39.02 -14.07 -24.48
CA ARG A 35 -37.87 -13.87 -25.35
C ARG A 35 -37.09 -12.73 -24.75
N ASP A 36 -36.02 -13.05 -24.04
CA ASP A 36 -35.02 -12.03 -23.72
C ASP A 36 -34.53 -11.46 -25.05
N GLU A 37 -34.98 -10.25 -25.38
CA GLU A 37 -34.37 -9.49 -26.46
C GLU A 37 -32.91 -9.32 -26.06
N LEU A 38 -32.01 -9.92 -26.85
CA LEU A 38 -30.58 -9.69 -26.73
C LEU A 38 -30.36 -8.19 -26.94
N SER A 39 -30.36 -7.45 -25.83
CA SER A 39 -30.01 -6.05 -25.81
C SER A 39 -28.55 -6.00 -26.24
N THR A 40 -28.30 -5.55 -27.47
CA THR A 40 -26.94 -5.31 -27.92
C THR A 40 -26.40 -4.19 -27.04
N PRO A 41 -25.31 -4.40 -26.28
CA PRO A 41 -24.75 -3.35 -25.46
C PRO A 41 -24.42 -2.17 -26.37
N ALA A 42 -24.86 -0.96 -26.01
CA ALA A 42 -24.40 0.24 -26.67
C ALA A 42 -22.86 0.28 -26.60
N PRO A 43 -22.16 0.73 -27.65
CA PRO A 43 -20.72 0.91 -27.57
C PRO A 43 -20.40 1.84 -26.40
N ASP A 44 -19.60 1.34 -25.46
CA ASP A 44 -19.14 2.10 -24.32
C ASP A 44 -18.18 3.18 -24.82
N VAL A 45 -18.71 4.39 -25.04
CA VAL A 45 -17.92 5.58 -25.33
C VAL A 45 -17.44 6.14 -23.99
N SER A 46 -16.59 5.38 -23.30
CA SER A 46 -15.85 5.92 -22.16
C SER A 46 -14.83 6.91 -22.73
N THR A 47 -15.02 8.18 -22.40
CA THR A 47 -14.00 9.20 -22.68
C THR A 47 -12.78 8.83 -21.83
N PRO A 48 -11.58 8.62 -22.42
CA PRO A 48 -10.43 8.23 -21.63
C PRO A 48 -10.19 9.30 -20.57
N ALA A 49 -10.08 8.85 -19.31
CA ALA A 49 -9.78 9.74 -18.20
C ALA A 49 -8.52 10.54 -18.53
N PRO A 50 -8.45 11.84 -18.19
CA PRO A 50 -7.26 12.64 -18.43
C PRO A 50 -6.07 11.97 -17.77
N SER A 51 -5.10 11.55 -18.59
CA SER A 51 -3.84 11.00 -18.12
C SER A 51 -2.89 12.15 -17.82
N PRO A 52 -2.20 12.17 -16.67
CA PRO A 52 -1.16 13.17 -16.43
C PRO A 52 -0.11 13.09 -17.54
N VAL A 53 0.15 14.23 -18.19
CA VAL A 53 1.05 14.34 -19.34
C VAL A 53 2.51 14.51 -18.88
N ALA A 54 2.72 15.11 -17.70
CA ALA A 54 4.00 15.21 -17.03
C ALA A 54 3.80 15.48 -15.53
N VAL A 55 4.78 15.09 -14.72
CA VAL A 55 4.94 15.49 -13.32
C VAL A 55 6.36 16.01 -13.14
N THR A 56 6.52 17.08 -12.37
CA THR A 56 7.81 17.65 -11.99
C THR A 56 7.83 17.74 -10.47
N SER A 57 8.99 17.51 -9.87
CA SER A 57 9.17 17.69 -8.43
C SER A 57 10.57 18.19 -8.14
N ASP A 58 10.66 19.16 -7.23
CA ASP A 58 11.91 19.69 -6.71
C ASP A 58 12.18 19.03 -5.35
N VAL A 59 13.25 18.26 -5.25
CA VAL A 59 13.58 17.45 -4.08
C VAL A 59 14.99 17.81 -3.58
N LEU A 60 15.10 18.10 -2.28
CA LEU A 60 16.39 18.25 -1.63
C LEU A 60 16.85 16.91 -1.07
N PHE A 61 17.97 16.40 -1.59
CA PHE A 61 18.66 15.24 -1.03
C PHE A 61 19.82 15.70 -0.14
N LEU A 62 19.77 15.30 1.13
CA LEU A 62 20.82 15.50 2.10
C LEU A 62 21.62 14.20 2.26
N GLY A 63 22.80 14.30 2.89
CA GLY A 63 23.58 13.13 3.29
C GLY A 63 22.91 12.38 4.44
N ASN A 64 23.71 11.77 5.31
CA ASN A 64 23.20 11.16 6.53
C ASN A 64 22.91 12.22 7.59
N THR A 65 21.74 12.10 8.21
CA THR A 65 21.36 12.81 9.42
C THR A 65 21.61 11.90 10.62
N PHE A 66 22.23 12.48 11.64
CA PHE A 66 22.62 11.77 12.84
C PHE A 66 22.50 12.70 14.05
N TRP A 67 21.72 12.30 15.05
CA TRP A 67 21.53 13.05 16.31
C TRP A 67 21.93 12.24 17.55
N GLY A 68 22.72 11.18 17.36
CA GLY A 68 23.32 10.41 18.45
C GLY A 68 24.57 11.09 19.02
N ARG A 69 25.32 10.35 19.84
CA ARG A 69 26.61 10.80 20.42
C ARG A 69 26.56 12.21 21.02
N TYR A 70 27.59 13.02 20.77
CA TYR A 70 27.71 14.37 21.30
C TYR A 70 26.68 15.33 20.71
N THR A 71 26.08 15.04 19.56
CA THR A 71 24.95 15.83 19.05
C THR A 71 23.78 15.80 20.02
N HIS A 72 23.45 14.61 20.56
CA HIS A 72 22.46 14.47 21.63
C HIS A 72 22.87 15.27 22.87
N GLU A 73 24.12 15.13 23.33
CA GLU A 73 24.55 15.84 24.54
C GLU A 73 24.52 17.36 24.39
N TYR A 74 24.97 17.89 23.25
CA TYR A 74 24.93 19.32 22.98
C TYR A 74 23.49 19.82 22.86
N ALA A 75 22.61 19.02 22.25
CA ALA A 75 21.18 19.31 22.22
C ALA A 75 20.61 19.42 23.64
N MET A 76 20.91 18.46 24.53
CA MET A 76 20.38 18.46 25.90
C MET A 76 21.01 19.52 26.81
N LYS A 77 22.22 19.99 26.51
CA LYS A 77 22.87 21.13 27.17
C LYS A 77 22.36 22.48 26.66
N SER A 78 21.70 22.50 25.50
CA SER A 78 21.16 23.70 24.86
C SER A 78 19.74 23.98 25.34
N PRO A 79 19.32 25.26 25.46
CA PRO A 79 17.90 25.58 25.71
C PRO A 79 16.96 25.11 24.59
N LEU A 80 17.49 24.76 23.41
CA LEU A 80 16.69 24.25 22.29
C LEU A 80 16.32 22.77 22.44
N GLY A 81 17.01 22.01 23.30
CA GLY A 81 16.76 20.57 23.45
C GLY A 81 16.79 19.84 22.10
N HIS A 82 15.78 19.01 21.85
CA HIS A 82 15.61 18.25 20.62
C HIS A 82 15.55 19.09 19.32
N ALA A 83 15.24 20.40 19.41
CA ALA A 83 15.23 21.28 18.24
C ALA A 83 16.65 21.72 17.81
N TYR A 84 17.66 21.53 18.67
CA TYR A 84 19.02 22.02 18.45
C TYR A 84 19.64 21.62 17.09
N PRO A 85 19.71 20.33 16.70
CA PRO A 85 20.35 19.94 15.44
C PRO A 85 19.60 20.43 14.20
N PHE A 86 18.32 20.81 14.34
CA PHE A 86 17.46 21.25 13.23
C PHE A 86 17.30 22.77 13.14
N SER A 87 17.81 23.51 14.13
CA SER A 87 17.53 24.93 14.33
C SER A 87 17.88 25.84 13.15
N ARG A 88 18.82 25.43 12.30
CA ARG A 88 19.28 26.19 11.14
C ARG A 88 18.81 25.64 9.79
N LEU A 89 17.99 24.59 9.77
CA LEU A 89 17.49 24.03 8.52
C LEU A 89 16.61 25.01 7.73
N HIS A 90 15.98 25.98 8.39
CA HIS A 90 15.23 27.04 7.72
C HIS A 90 16.05 27.83 6.69
N GLU A 91 17.38 27.87 6.81
CA GLU A 91 18.28 28.56 5.89
C GLU A 91 18.35 27.89 4.51
N LEU A 92 17.90 26.62 4.39
CA LEU A 92 17.89 25.87 3.14
C LEU A 92 16.54 25.96 2.39
N GLN A 93 15.67 26.91 2.76
CA GLN A 93 14.45 27.24 2.01
C GLN A 93 13.52 26.02 1.82
N ARG A 94 13.07 25.40 2.93
CA ARG A 94 12.23 24.19 2.91
C ARG A 94 11.03 24.26 1.97
N ASP A 95 10.42 25.44 1.84
CA ASP A 95 9.22 25.65 1.04
C ASP A 95 9.47 25.69 -0.48
N ASP A 96 10.73 25.78 -0.91
CA ASP A 96 11.12 25.73 -2.34
C ASP A 96 11.20 24.29 -2.88
N TYR A 97 10.93 23.29 -2.04
CA TYR A 97 11.01 21.86 -2.37
C TYR A 97 9.73 21.12 -1.97
N ASP A 98 9.32 20.17 -2.79
CA ASP A 98 8.21 19.25 -2.47
C ASP A 98 8.61 18.27 -1.38
N ALA A 99 9.88 17.83 -1.38
CA ALA A 99 10.37 16.84 -0.44
C ALA A 99 11.82 17.06 -0.02
N TRP A 100 12.10 16.73 1.23
CA TRP A 100 13.45 16.65 1.78
C TRP A 100 13.73 15.21 2.18
N ILE A 101 14.82 14.65 1.67
CA ILE A 101 15.20 13.25 1.86
C ILE A 101 16.62 13.18 2.42
N SER A 102 16.83 12.39 3.46
CA SER A 102 18.13 12.21 4.11
C SER A 102 18.36 10.74 4.44
N GLY A 103 19.60 10.31 4.65
CA GLY A 103 19.84 9.05 5.37
C GLY A 103 19.59 9.24 6.87
N LEU A 104 19.11 8.22 7.58
CA LEU A 104 19.08 8.19 9.05
C LEU A 104 20.14 7.20 9.55
N GLU A 105 21.27 7.70 10.02
CA GLU A 105 22.46 6.90 10.36
C GLU A 105 22.45 6.41 11.81
N CYS A 106 21.27 6.11 12.34
CA CYS A 106 21.15 5.48 13.65
C CYS A 106 19.78 4.83 13.82
N PRO A 107 19.72 3.62 14.39
CA PRO A 107 18.47 3.04 14.87
C PRO A 107 17.97 3.79 16.12
N MET A 108 16.71 3.56 16.48
CA MET A 108 16.03 4.16 17.62
C MET A 108 15.37 3.10 18.51
N LYS A 109 16.15 2.11 18.97
CA LYS A 109 15.66 1.06 19.88
C LYS A 109 15.49 1.63 21.28
N ALA A 110 14.25 1.80 21.77
CA ALA A 110 13.96 2.50 23.03
C ALA A 110 14.56 1.80 24.25
N SER A 111 14.72 0.48 24.21
CA SER A 111 15.32 -0.29 25.31
C SER A 111 16.84 -0.13 25.42
N VAL A 112 17.49 0.55 24.47
CA VAL A 112 18.94 0.71 24.40
C VAL A 112 19.31 2.15 24.77
N HIS A 113 20.12 2.28 25.83
CA HIS A 113 20.68 3.55 26.23
C HIS A 113 22.20 3.47 26.14
N MET A 114 22.79 4.35 25.35
CA MET A 114 24.23 4.43 25.14
C MET A 114 24.69 5.87 25.34
N THR A 115 25.73 6.05 26.15
CA THR A 115 26.42 7.33 26.30
C THR A 115 27.12 7.73 24.98
N ALA A 116 27.44 9.01 24.82
CA ALA A 116 28.17 9.46 23.64
C ALA A 116 29.56 8.80 23.52
N ALA A 117 30.22 8.54 24.64
CA ALA A 117 31.50 7.86 24.69
C ALA A 117 31.39 6.40 24.22
N GLU A 118 30.38 5.65 24.66
CA GLU A 118 30.16 4.26 24.21
C GLU A 118 29.85 4.19 22.71
N GLN A 119 29.05 5.12 22.21
CA GLN A 119 28.74 5.20 20.78
C GLN A 119 29.97 5.58 19.94
N GLU A 120 30.86 6.46 20.44
CA GLU A 120 32.14 6.80 19.81
C GLU A 120 33.08 5.60 19.77
N GLU A 121 33.32 4.99 20.94
CA GLU A 121 34.32 3.94 21.11
C GLU A 121 34.00 2.71 20.27
N ASN A 122 32.72 2.33 20.20
CA ASN A 122 32.30 1.10 19.54
C ASN A 122 31.83 1.31 18.10
N LEU A 123 31.65 2.56 17.67
CA LEU A 123 30.96 2.91 16.41
C LEU A 123 29.60 2.18 16.29
N GLN A 124 28.92 2.05 17.43
CA GLN A 124 27.60 1.44 17.59
C GLN A 124 26.62 2.53 17.99
N PHE A 125 25.58 2.74 17.19
CA PHE A 125 24.70 3.89 17.36
C PHE A 125 23.31 3.50 17.83
N ASN A 126 22.73 4.38 18.65
CA ASN A 126 21.32 4.39 18.98
C ASN A 126 20.91 5.84 19.28
N CYS A 127 19.92 6.32 18.53
CA CYS A 127 19.40 7.67 18.64
C CYS A 127 18.13 7.69 19.49
N SER A 128 17.85 8.82 20.15
CA SER A 128 16.56 9.00 20.81
C SER A 128 15.47 9.31 19.76
N PRO A 129 14.30 8.63 19.81
CA PRO A 129 13.15 8.98 18.98
C PRO A 129 12.52 10.33 19.35
N ASP A 130 12.87 10.92 20.50
CA ASP A 130 12.34 12.22 20.94
C ASP A 130 12.75 13.39 20.03
N PHE A 131 13.71 13.18 19.12
CA PHE A 131 14.06 14.14 18.07
C PHE A 131 13.06 14.15 16.91
N LEU A 132 12.27 13.09 16.71
CA LEU A 132 11.41 12.97 15.54
C LEU A 132 10.28 14.02 15.45
N PRO A 133 9.67 14.51 16.54
CA PRO A 133 8.75 15.63 16.48
C PRO A 133 9.35 16.90 15.88
N GLU A 134 10.67 17.09 16.03
CA GLU A 134 11.40 18.19 15.39
C GLU A 134 11.86 17.81 13.98
N ALA A 135 12.32 16.57 13.76
CA ALA A 135 12.74 16.09 12.44
C ALA A 135 11.61 16.14 11.40
N LYS A 136 10.38 15.74 11.77
CA LYS A 136 9.22 15.71 10.85
C LYS A 136 8.82 17.07 10.30
N LYS A 137 9.27 18.17 10.93
CA LYS A 137 9.04 19.53 10.43
C LYS A 137 9.85 19.80 9.16
N TRP A 138 10.89 19.01 8.91
CA TRP A 138 11.85 19.21 7.83
C TRP A 138 11.82 18.07 6.84
N PHE A 139 11.97 16.83 7.31
CA PHE A 139 12.19 15.67 6.44
C PHE A 139 10.89 15.02 6.01
N THR A 140 10.77 14.76 4.72
CA THR A 140 9.66 14.00 4.13
C THR A 140 9.91 12.51 4.24
N ALA A 141 11.15 12.07 3.99
CA ALA A 141 11.53 10.67 4.08
C ALA A 141 12.96 10.46 4.55
N PHE A 142 13.22 9.32 5.19
CA PHE A 142 14.56 8.84 5.49
C PHE A 142 14.94 7.58 4.69
N SER A 143 16.15 7.54 4.17
CA SER A 143 16.79 6.29 3.77
C SER A 143 17.35 5.59 5.01
N LEU A 144 16.99 4.32 5.19
CA LEU A 144 17.55 3.41 6.19
C LEU A 144 18.66 2.52 5.59
N ALA A 145 19.01 2.70 4.32
CA ALA A 145 20.10 1.98 3.67
C ALA A 145 21.46 2.60 4.03
N ASN A 146 21.99 2.25 5.20
CA ASN A 146 23.33 2.61 5.65
C ASN A 146 23.90 1.52 6.56
N ASN A 147 25.20 1.62 6.85
CA ASN A 147 25.96 0.63 7.61
C ASN A 147 25.77 0.71 9.15
N HIS A 148 24.87 1.57 9.62
CA HIS A 148 24.59 1.75 11.05
C HIS A 148 23.15 1.44 11.45
N THR A 149 22.23 1.37 10.49
CA THR A 149 20.82 1.03 10.70
C THR A 149 20.61 -0.27 11.49
N ASP A 150 21.50 -1.26 11.37
CA ASP A 150 21.42 -2.57 12.03
C ASP A 150 22.18 -2.67 13.34
N ASN A 151 22.72 -1.55 13.87
CA ASN A 151 23.52 -1.57 15.09
C ASN A 151 22.76 -2.12 16.31
N GLN A 152 21.43 -2.12 16.28
CA GLN A 152 20.57 -2.74 17.31
C GLN A 152 19.82 -3.99 16.83
N GLY A 153 20.31 -4.60 15.75
CA GLY A 153 19.75 -5.79 15.11
C GLY A 153 18.40 -5.55 14.44
N VAL A 154 17.77 -6.65 14.02
CA VAL A 154 16.45 -6.66 13.35
C VAL A 154 15.40 -5.93 14.17
N ASP A 155 15.34 -6.19 15.48
CA ASP A 155 14.38 -5.54 16.37
C ASP A 155 14.56 -4.01 16.37
N GLY A 156 15.80 -3.53 16.42
CA GLY A 156 16.06 -2.09 16.41
C GLY A 156 15.73 -1.45 15.07
N PHE A 157 15.94 -2.16 13.97
CA PHE A 157 15.52 -1.72 12.64
C PHE A 157 14.00 -1.60 12.52
N GLU A 158 13.25 -2.62 12.96
CA GLU A 158 11.79 -2.59 12.94
C GLU A 158 11.22 -1.53 13.87
N GLU A 159 11.76 -1.40 15.09
CA GLU A 159 11.34 -0.33 16.01
C GLU A 159 11.63 1.07 15.44
N THR A 160 12.75 1.23 14.73
CA THR A 160 13.07 2.49 14.02
C THR A 160 11.99 2.85 13.00
N LYS A 161 11.51 1.85 12.24
CA LYS A 161 10.42 2.03 11.27
C LYS A 161 9.11 2.40 11.95
N GLU A 162 8.78 1.73 13.05
CA GLU A 162 7.59 2.04 13.87
C GLU A 162 7.63 3.50 14.35
N HIS A 163 8.76 3.98 14.89
CA HIS A 163 8.91 5.38 15.32
C HIS A 163 8.72 6.38 14.17
N LEU A 164 9.20 6.05 12.96
CA LEU A 164 9.02 6.90 11.78
C LEU A 164 7.56 6.92 11.31
N ASP A 165 6.91 5.75 11.27
CA ASP A 165 5.49 5.60 10.92
C ASP A 165 4.59 6.39 11.89
N GLU A 166 4.84 6.30 13.20
CA GLU A 166 4.11 7.06 14.23
C GLU A 166 4.19 8.58 14.03
N GLN A 167 5.27 9.08 13.43
CA GLN A 167 5.48 10.49 13.15
C GLN A 167 5.02 10.90 11.75
N GLY A 168 4.58 9.94 10.92
CA GLY A 168 4.20 10.17 9.53
C GLY A 168 5.39 10.50 8.63
N ILE A 169 6.61 10.10 9.02
CA ILE A 169 7.82 10.27 8.21
C ILE A 169 7.98 9.02 7.36
N GLN A 170 8.06 9.18 6.04
CA GLN A 170 8.26 8.03 5.16
C GLN A 170 9.67 7.47 5.30
N TYR A 171 9.85 6.20 4.94
CA TYR A 171 11.19 5.63 4.88
C TYR A 171 11.32 4.62 3.75
N PHE A 172 12.56 4.36 3.36
CA PHE A 172 12.90 3.35 2.36
C PHE A 172 14.31 2.83 2.60
N GLY A 173 14.67 1.76 1.90
CA GLY A 173 15.98 1.14 2.03
C GLY A 173 16.06 0.15 3.19
N HIS A 174 17.16 -0.59 3.21
CA HIS A 174 17.42 -1.66 4.16
C HIS A 174 18.92 -1.76 4.40
N TYR A 175 19.34 -2.22 5.57
CA TYR A 175 20.76 -2.37 5.91
C TYR A 175 21.41 -3.55 5.18
N ASP A 176 20.65 -4.63 4.93
CA ASP A 176 21.04 -5.74 4.06
C ASP A 176 20.75 -5.36 2.59
N PRO A 177 21.77 -5.32 1.72
CA PRO A 177 21.61 -4.98 0.31
C PRO A 177 21.11 -6.14 -0.57
N ASN A 178 20.84 -7.33 -0.01
CA ASN A 178 20.45 -8.53 -0.76
C ASN A 178 18.94 -8.80 -0.78
#